data_AF-A0A915LW45-F1
#
_entry.id   AF-A0A915LW45-F1
#
_cell.length_a   1.000
_cell.length_b   1.000
_cell.length_c   1.000
_cell.angle_alpha   90.00
_cell.angle_beta   90.00
_cell.angle_gamma   90.00
#
_symmetry.space_group_name_H-M   'P 1'
#
loop_
_entity.id
_entity.type
_entity.pdbx_description
1 polymer ?
#
loop_
_entity_poly.entity_id
_entity_poly.type
_entity_poly.pdbx_seq_one_letter_code
_entity_poly.pdbx_strand_id
1 'polypeptide(L)'
;MQIDVTGHIYGISSSYDPGIKEICCIFIPNKWAIYQFDVYSFEQISQYQFKNYEFFGWIHTTASNDSSELSHNDRFFHTNFVHQSQQGQQQDQRVFVSCSFTPDSVSLSAFRLTSIGYEWGRIANAGKANKLKMYSPSHYEKVLLLVPDFQNNNVCYK
;
A
#
# COMPACT_ATOMS: atom_id res chain seq x y z
N MET A 1 1.17 23.18 -7.82
CA MET A 1 1.70 22.18 -6.86
C MET A 1 0.76 21.00 -6.91
N GLN A 2 1.23 19.88 -7.44
CA GLN A 2 0.46 18.64 -7.45
C GLN A 2 0.76 17.91 -6.16
N ILE A 3 -0.26 17.41 -5.48
CA ILE A 3 -0.12 16.76 -4.19
C ILE A 3 -0.71 15.37 -4.30
N ASP A 4 0.12 14.37 -4.00
CA ASP A 4 -0.29 12.99 -3.94
C ASP A 4 -0.91 12.72 -2.56
N VAL A 5 -2.13 12.16 -2.57
CA VAL A 5 -2.91 11.82 -1.39
C VAL A 5 -2.74 10.34 -1.09
N THR A 6 -2.64 9.96 0.19
CA THR A 6 -2.51 8.57 0.65
C THR A 6 -3.61 8.19 1.65
N GLY A 7 -4.05 6.93 1.61
CA GLY A 7 -4.99 6.34 2.56
C GLY A 7 -4.61 4.91 2.96
N HIS A 8 -5.07 4.47 4.13
CA HIS A 8 -4.93 3.10 4.62
C HIS A 8 -6.09 2.24 4.12
N ILE A 9 -5.79 1.04 3.64
CA ILE A 9 -6.74 0.05 3.18
C ILE A 9 -7.02 -0.92 4.32
N TYR A 10 -8.30 -1.08 4.68
CA TYR A 10 -8.76 -2.09 5.61
C TYR A 10 -9.90 -2.92 5.03
N GLY A 11 -10.04 -4.13 5.51
CA GLY A 11 -11.04 -5.05 5.00
C GLY A 11 -11.12 -6.36 5.74
N ILE A 12 -11.72 -7.36 5.10
CA ILE A 12 -11.91 -8.70 5.64
C ILE A 12 -11.40 -9.75 4.66
N SER A 13 -10.89 -10.85 5.20
CA SER A 13 -10.62 -12.05 4.41
C SER A 13 -11.93 -12.74 4.07
N SER A 14 -12.12 -13.19 2.83
CA SER A 14 -13.31 -13.95 2.48
C SER A 14 -13.39 -15.24 3.30
N SER A 15 -14.59 -15.61 3.72
CA SER A 15 -14.83 -16.86 4.45
C SER A 15 -14.67 -18.10 3.56
N TYR A 16 -14.77 -17.94 2.25
CA TYR A 16 -14.63 -19.02 1.26
C TYR A 16 -13.18 -19.26 0.85
N ASP A 17 -12.44 -18.18 0.63
CA ASP A 17 -11.01 -18.21 0.27
C ASP A 17 -10.25 -17.10 1.00
N PRO A 18 -9.41 -17.43 2.00
CA PRO A 18 -8.60 -16.44 2.73
C PRO A 18 -7.61 -15.65 1.85
N GLY A 19 -7.32 -16.14 0.64
CA GLY A 19 -6.53 -15.43 -0.37
C GLY A 19 -7.27 -14.25 -1.00
N ILE A 20 -8.61 -14.24 -0.93
CA ILE A 20 -9.44 -13.13 -1.38
C ILE A 20 -9.59 -12.13 -0.23
N LYS A 21 -9.12 -10.91 -0.50
CA LYS A 21 -9.17 -9.79 0.45
C LYS A 21 -10.19 -8.76 -0.03
N GLU A 22 -11.26 -8.59 0.73
CA GLU A 22 -12.34 -7.65 0.40
C GLU A 22 -12.08 -6.30 1.08
N ILE A 23 -11.82 -5.27 0.29
CA ILE A 23 -11.60 -3.91 0.82
C ILE A 23 -12.95 -3.35 1.30
N CYS A 24 -13.06 -3.06 2.60
CA CYS A 24 -14.28 -2.53 3.20
C CYS A 24 -14.22 -1.04 3.48
N CYS A 25 -13.02 -0.49 3.73
CA CYS A 25 -12.86 0.93 3.97
C CYS A 25 -11.45 1.42 3.63
N ILE A 26 -11.40 2.70 3.23
CA ILE A 26 -10.16 3.46 3.06
C ILE A 26 -10.17 4.57 4.10
N PHE A 27 -9.20 4.58 4.99
CA PHE A 27 -9.04 5.62 6.00
C PHE A 27 -7.98 6.63 5.56
N ILE A 28 -8.36 7.90 5.49
CA ILE A 28 -7.45 8.99 5.13
C ILE A 28 -6.95 9.64 6.44
N PRO A 29 -5.67 9.50 6.80
CA PRO A 29 -5.14 10.15 8.00
C PRO A 29 -5.06 11.67 7.86
N ASN A 30 -5.03 12.38 8.99
CA ASN A 30 -4.86 13.84 9.03
C ASN A 30 -3.61 14.32 8.27
N LYS A 31 -2.54 13.50 8.24
CA LYS A 31 -1.39 13.69 7.35
C LYS A 31 -1.60 12.88 6.07
N TRP A 32 -2.21 13.51 5.08
CA TRP A 32 -2.67 12.87 3.85
C TRP A 32 -1.66 12.92 2.70
N ALA A 33 -0.60 13.73 2.80
CA ALA A 33 0.44 13.83 1.77
C ALA A 33 1.38 12.61 1.80
N ILE A 34 1.73 12.09 0.63
CA ILE A 34 2.71 11.01 0.49
C ILE A 34 4.07 11.42 1.09
N TYR A 35 4.77 10.46 1.71
CA TYR A 35 6.04 10.64 2.45
C TYR A 35 6.00 11.48 3.75
N GLN A 36 4.87 12.09 4.11
CA GLN A 36 4.61 12.60 5.48
C GLN A 36 3.81 11.61 6.34
N PHE A 37 3.52 10.45 5.74
CA PHE A 37 2.74 9.38 6.32
C PHE A 37 3.45 8.75 7.52
N ASP A 38 2.76 8.73 8.64
CA ASP A 38 3.32 8.36 9.94
C ASP A 38 2.75 7.02 10.42
N VAL A 39 3.60 6.01 10.48
CA VAL A 39 3.24 4.63 10.85
C VAL A 39 2.80 4.53 12.32
N TYR A 40 3.25 5.42 13.18
CA TYR A 40 2.87 5.40 14.60
C TYR A 40 1.43 5.86 14.83
N SER A 41 0.94 6.79 13.99
CA SER A 41 -0.47 7.21 14.01
C SER A 41 -1.40 6.09 13.52
N PHE A 42 -0.89 5.22 12.65
CA PHE A 42 -1.63 4.09 12.06
C PHE A 42 -1.97 2.99 13.09
N GLU A 43 -1.03 2.59 13.94
CA GLU A 43 -1.26 1.50 14.91
C GLU A 43 -2.28 1.88 15.99
N GLN A 44 -2.25 3.13 16.45
CA GLN A 44 -3.19 3.59 17.45
C GLN A 44 -4.61 3.68 16.89
N ILE A 45 -4.79 4.24 15.69
CA ILE A 45 -6.13 4.43 15.09
C ILE A 45 -6.76 3.08 14.69
N SER A 46 -5.97 2.17 14.11
CA SER A 46 -6.44 0.84 13.73
C SER A 46 -7.00 0.04 14.92
N GLN A 47 -6.33 0.10 16.07
CA GLN A 47 -6.73 -0.63 17.28
C GLN A 47 -8.06 -0.17 17.89
N TYR A 48 -8.50 1.07 17.70
CA TYR A 48 -9.74 1.57 18.32
C TYR A 48 -10.92 1.59 17.35
N GLN A 49 -10.71 2.04 16.12
CA GLN A 49 -11.79 2.32 15.17
C GLN A 49 -12.04 1.16 14.19
N PHE A 50 -11.02 0.33 13.94
CA PHE A 50 -11.05 -0.71 12.91
C PHE A 50 -10.82 -2.11 13.48
N LYS A 51 -11.24 -2.36 14.74
CA LYS A 51 -11.01 -3.65 15.46
C LYS A 51 -11.48 -4.90 14.71
N ASN A 52 -12.51 -4.77 13.88
CA ASN A 52 -13.09 -5.89 13.13
C ASN A 52 -12.50 -6.03 11.71
N TYR A 53 -11.57 -5.16 11.34
CA TYR A 53 -10.97 -5.15 10.01
C TYR A 53 -9.47 -5.45 10.08
N GLU A 54 -9.01 -6.24 9.13
CA GLU A 54 -7.60 -6.44 8.86
C GLU A 54 -7.08 -5.24 8.07
N PHE A 55 -5.84 -4.85 8.35
CA PHE A 55 -5.15 -3.87 7.53
C PHE A 55 -4.54 -4.57 6.30
N PHE A 56 -4.81 -4.09 5.10
CA PHE A 56 -4.24 -4.66 3.88
C PHE A 56 -3.09 -3.86 3.30
N GLY A 57 -2.93 -2.59 3.68
CA GLY A 57 -1.86 -1.76 3.16
C GLY A 57 -2.33 -0.34 2.85
N TRP A 58 -1.83 0.25 1.78
CA TRP A 58 -2.10 1.66 1.50
C TRP A 58 -2.41 1.91 0.03
N ILE A 59 -3.16 2.98 -0.23
CA ILE A 59 -3.51 3.45 -1.56
C ILE A 59 -3.05 4.89 -1.69
N HIS A 60 -2.55 5.26 -2.86
CA HIS A 60 -2.17 6.64 -3.12
C HIS A 60 -2.50 7.07 -4.54
N THR A 61 -2.69 8.36 -4.72
CA THR A 61 -2.72 8.98 -6.05
C THR A 61 -1.31 9.24 -6.52
N THR A 62 -1.06 9.10 -7.82
CA THR A 62 0.17 9.57 -8.44
C THR A 62 -0.13 10.45 -9.66
N ALA A 63 0.65 11.52 -9.75
CA ALA A 63 0.74 12.39 -10.91
C ALA A 63 1.40 11.75 -12.14
N SER A 64 2.23 10.74 -11.92
CA SER A 64 3.05 10.16 -12.98
C SER A 64 2.25 9.23 -13.87
N ASN A 65 2.56 9.29 -15.16
CA ASN A 65 2.01 8.43 -16.19
C ASN A 65 2.09 6.96 -15.77
N ASP A 66 1.08 6.20 -16.17
CA ASP A 66 0.87 4.79 -15.85
C ASP A 66 2.09 3.93 -16.20
N SER A 67 3.00 3.74 -15.24
CA SER A 67 4.18 2.91 -15.44
C SER A 67 3.81 1.45 -15.16
N SER A 68 4.17 0.57 -16.10
CA SER A 68 4.06 -0.88 -15.88
C SER A 68 4.92 -1.35 -14.71
N GLU A 69 5.94 -0.56 -14.36
CA GLU A 69 6.87 -0.76 -13.27
C GLU A 69 6.54 0.07 -12.05
N LEU A 70 7.04 -0.41 -10.92
CA LEU A 70 6.85 0.21 -9.63
C LEU A 70 7.79 1.38 -9.41
N SER A 71 7.26 2.52 -8.94
CA SER A 71 8.08 3.67 -8.57
C SER A 71 9.14 3.31 -7.54
N HIS A 72 10.32 3.93 -7.66
CA HIS A 72 11.40 3.76 -6.68
C HIS A 72 10.96 4.23 -5.30
N ASN A 73 10.22 5.33 -5.24
CA ASN A 73 9.82 5.93 -3.98
C ASN A 73 8.78 5.08 -3.25
N ASP A 74 7.79 4.53 -3.97
CA ASP A 74 6.76 3.66 -3.38
C ASP A 74 7.37 2.40 -2.75
N ARG A 75 8.42 1.85 -3.36
CA ARG A 75 9.14 0.68 -2.83
C ARG A 75 9.79 0.96 -1.49
N PHE A 76 10.55 2.04 -1.42
CA PHE A 76 11.25 2.44 -0.21
C PHE A 76 10.26 2.80 0.88
N PHE A 77 9.23 3.55 0.52
CA PHE A 77 8.14 3.92 1.41
C PHE A 77 7.42 2.70 1.95
N HIS A 78 6.98 1.78 1.10
CA HIS A 78 6.27 0.58 1.52
C HIS A 78 7.15 -0.32 2.39
N THR A 79 8.43 -0.46 2.07
CA THR A 79 9.35 -1.25 2.91
C THR A 79 9.53 -0.63 4.29
N ASN A 80 9.74 0.69 4.36
CA ASN A 80 9.81 1.41 5.65
C ASN A 80 8.49 1.29 6.41
N PHE A 81 7.36 1.44 5.72
CA PHE A 81 6.04 1.34 6.31
C PHE A 81 5.82 -0.02 6.97
N VAL A 82 6.07 -1.11 6.24
CA VAL A 82 5.94 -2.48 6.74
C VAL A 82 6.94 -2.74 7.89
N HIS A 83 8.17 -2.25 7.76
CA HIS A 83 9.21 -2.43 8.78
C HIS A 83 8.89 -1.73 10.10
N GLN A 84 8.31 -0.53 10.04
CA GLN A 84 7.92 0.26 11.20
C GLN A 84 6.65 -0.27 11.87
N SER A 85 5.78 -0.97 11.13
CA SER A 85 4.62 -1.61 11.71
C SER A 85 5.03 -2.81 12.57
N GLN A 86 4.41 -2.98 13.74
CA GLN A 86 4.51 -4.19 14.60
C GLN A 86 4.06 -5.47 13.87
N GLN A 87 3.54 -5.34 12.65
CA GLN A 87 3.09 -6.41 11.78
C GLN A 87 4.11 -6.76 10.68
N GLY A 88 5.39 -6.42 10.84
CA GLY A 88 6.45 -6.78 9.88
C GLY A 88 6.53 -8.28 9.53
N GLN A 89 5.94 -9.17 10.34
CA GLN A 89 5.81 -10.60 10.06
C GLN A 89 4.76 -10.95 8.97
N GLN A 90 3.91 -10.00 8.57
CA GLN A 90 2.87 -10.18 7.54
C GLN A 90 3.18 -9.39 6.26
N GLN A 91 4.46 -9.12 5.99
CA GLN A 91 4.92 -8.33 4.83
C GLN A 91 4.32 -8.80 3.49
N ASP A 92 4.24 -10.12 3.27
CA ASP A 92 3.79 -10.71 2.00
C ASP A 92 2.24 -10.63 1.82
N GLN A 93 1.52 -10.20 2.87
CA GLN A 93 0.08 -9.98 2.88
C GLN A 93 -0.29 -8.51 2.70
N ARG A 94 0.69 -7.60 2.69
CA ARG A 94 0.46 -6.17 2.51
C ARG A 94 0.56 -5.81 1.04
N VAL A 95 -0.45 -5.09 0.57
CA VAL A 95 -0.52 -4.56 -0.78
C VAL A 95 -0.35 -3.05 -0.75
N PHE A 96 -0.04 -2.49 -1.89
CA PHE A 96 -0.20 -1.07 -2.08
C PHE A 96 -0.70 -0.79 -3.47
N VAL A 97 -1.58 0.20 -3.54
CA VAL A 97 -2.35 0.52 -4.74
C VAL A 97 -1.93 1.90 -5.21
N SER A 98 -1.56 1.98 -6.49
CA SER A 98 -1.32 3.23 -7.19
C SER A 98 -2.54 3.59 -8.02
N CYS A 99 -3.02 4.83 -7.83
CA CYS A 99 -4.05 5.45 -8.65
C CYS A 99 -3.38 6.48 -9.56
N SER A 100 -3.08 6.08 -10.79
CA SER A 100 -2.47 6.95 -11.80
C SER A 100 -3.55 7.69 -12.57
N PHE A 101 -3.44 9.02 -12.64
CA PHE A 101 -4.31 9.82 -13.49
C PHE A 101 -3.78 9.83 -14.93
N THR A 102 -4.60 9.33 -15.85
CA THR A 102 -4.38 9.45 -17.29
C THR A 102 -5.40 10.47 -17.85
N PRO A 103 -5.21 11.01 -19.06
CA PRO A 103 -6.25 11.83 -19.68
C PRO A 103 -7.58 11.05 -19.71
N ASP A 104 -8.63 11.66 -19.15
CA ASP A 104 -10.01 11.16 -19.10
C ASP A 104 -10.25 9.84 -18.36
N SER A 105 -9.27 9.31 -17.62
CA SER A 105 -9.45 8.07 -16.86
C SER A 105 -8.50 7.95 -15.66
N VAL A 106 -8.68 6.87 -14.89
CA VAL A 106 -7.80 6.51 -13.77
C VAL A 106 -7.41 5.05 -13.94
N SER A 107 -6.12 4.80 -13.84
CA SER A 107 -5.57 3.44 -13.80
C SER A 107 -5.26 3.03 -12.37
N LEU A 108 -5.71 1.84 -11.98
CA LEU A 108 -5.42 1.24 -10.69
C LEU A 108 -4.44 0.08 -10.88
N SER A 109 -3.33 0.12 -10.14
CA SER A 109 -2.37 -0.98 -10.09
C SER A 109 -2.07 -1.36 -8.65
N ALA A 110 -2.22 -2.65 -8.33
CA ALA A 110 -1.90 -3.20 -7.01
C ALA A 110 -0.61 -4.02 -7.05
N PHE A 111 0.21 -3.87 -6.02
CA PHE A 111 1.50 -4.52 -5.91
C PHE A 111 1.71 -5.06 -4.49
N ARG A 112 2.58 -6.06 -4.35
CA ARG A 112 3.14 -6.48 -3.07
C ARG A 112 4.65 -6.70 -3.20
N LEU A 113 5.38 -6.55 -2.09
CA LEU A 113 6.79 -6.91 -2.05
C LEU A 113 6.93 -8.43 -1.93
N THR A 114 7.93 -8.98 -2.61
CA THR A 114 8.39 -10.33 -2.30
C THR A 114 9.27 -10.26 -1.05
N SER A 115 9.43 -11.39 -0.35
CA SER A 115 10.30 -11.44 0.84
C SER A 115 11.74 -10.99 0.52
N ILE A 116 12.22 -11.28 -0.70
CA ILE A 116 13.53 -10.81 -1.20
C ILE A 116 13.53 -9.28 -1.38
N GLY A 117 12.47 -8.71 -1.97
CA GLY A 117 12.36 -7.27 -2.18
C GLY A 117 12.26 -6.48 -0.87
N TYR A 118 11.53 -7.00 0.12
CA TYR A 118 11.47 -6.40 1.45
C TYR A 118 12.85 -6.40 2.13
N GLU A 119 13.55 -7.52 2.13
CA GLU A 119 14.89 -7.63 2.72
C GLU A 119 15.87 -6.65 2.06
N TRP A 120 15.85 -6.59 0.73
CA TRP A 120 16.63 -5.63 -0.04
C TRP A 120 16.30 -4.19 0.35
N GLY A 121 15.01 -3.85 0.39
CA GLY A 121 14.55 -2.50 0.73
C GLY A 121 14.95 -2.09 2.15
N ARG A 122 14.89 -3.03 3.12
CA ARG A 122 15.28 -2.77 4.51
C ARG A 122 16.77 -2.45 4.62
N ILE A 123 17.62 -3.20 3.93
CA ILE A 123 19.08 -2.96 3.92
C ILE A 123 19.40 -1.63 3.22
N ALA A 124 18.72 -1.35 2.11
CA ALA A 124 18.89 -0.11 1.36
C ALA A 124 18.47 1.12 2.19
N ASN A 125 17.33 1.06 2.89
CA ASN A 125 16.85 2.11 3.79
C ASN A 125 17.76 2.34 5.01
N ALA A 126 18.45 1.31 5.49
CA ALA A 126 19.38 1.41 6.60
C ALA A 126 20.73 2.09 6.24
N GLY A 127 20.88 2.61 5.02
CA GLY A 127 22.12 3.27 4.57
C GLY A 127 23.33 2.33 4.43
N LYS A 128 23.13 1.02 4.57
CA LYS A 128 24.17 -0.01 4.39
C LYS A 128 24.41 -0.36 2.91
N ALA A 129 23.89 0.48 2.00
CA ALA A 129 23.72 0.25 0.57
C ALA A 129 25.01 0.37 -0.29
N ASN A 130 26.20 0.50 0.30
CA ASN A 130 27.42 0.73 -0.48
C ASN A 130 27.88 -0.46 -1.35
N LYS A 131 27.19 -1.62 -1.33
CA LYS A 131 27.35 -2.71 -2.32
C LYS A 131 26.10 -3.60 -2.43
N LEU A 132 24.96 -3.07 -2.88
CA LEU A 132 23.87 -3.94 -3.36
C LEU A 132 23.72 -3.81 -4.87
N LYS A 133 23.79 -4.97 -5.54
CA LYS A 133 23.57 -5.16 -6.98
C LYS A 133 22.28 -4.48 -7.43
N MET A 134 22.26 -4.14 -8.74
CA MET A 134 21.12 -3.57 -9.45
C MET A 134 19.82 -4.26 -9.04
N TYR A 135 18.82 -3.42 -8.80
CA TYR A 135 17.42 -3.78 -8.64
C TYR A 135 16.98 -4.86 -9.63
N SER A 136 16.12 -5.75 -9.16
CA SER A 136 15.50 -6.80 -9.97
C SER A 136 13.98 -6.62 -9.96
N PRO A 137 13.30 -6.80 -11.11
CA PRO A 137 11.83 -6.90 -11.16
C PRO A 137 11.25 -7.98 -10.24
N SER A 138 12.07 -8.95 -9.78
CA SER A 138 11.66 -9.98 -8.82
C SER A 138 11.44 -9.48 -7.38
N HIS A 139 11.68 -8.19 -7.10
CA HIS A 139 11.51 -7.61 -5.76
C HIS A 139 10.04 -7.30 -5.41
N TYR A 140 9.17 -7.26 -6.40
CA TYR A 140 7.74 -7.08 -6.19
C TYR A 140 6.99 -7.88 -7.23
N GLU A 141 5.69 -8.03 -7.02
CA GLU A 141 4.80 -8.61 -8.00
C GLU A 141 3.50 -7.81 -8.08
N LYS A 142 2.89 -7.83 -9.25
CA LYS A 142 1.55 -7.29 -9.45
C LYS A 142 0.54 -8.26 -8.85
N VAL A 143 -0.42 -7.72 -8.11
CA VAL A 143 -1.50 -8.48 -7.51
C VAL A 143 -2.78 -8.16 -8.29
N LEU A 144 -3.64 -9.16 -8.46
CA LEU A 144 -4.94 -8.97 -9.08
C LEU A 144 -5.80 -8.04 -8.20
N LEU A 145 -6.23 -6.92 -8.77
CA LEU A 145 -7.23 -6.04 -8.19
C LEU A 145 -8.49 -6.13 -9.04
N LEU A 146 -9.60 -6.48 -8.40
CA LEU A 146 -10.92 -6.51 -9.03
C LEU A 146 -11.75 -5.35 -8.50
N VAL A 147 -12.32 -4.57 -9.41
CA VAL A 147 -13.31 -3.54 -9.08
C VAL A 147 -14.67 -4.10 -9.49
N PRO A 148 -15.47 -4.59 -8.54
CA PRO A 148 -16.78 -5.13 -8.88
C PRO A 148 -17.77 -3.98 -9.09
N ASP A 149 -18.76 -4.17 -9.96
CA ASP A 149 -19.78 -3.17 -10.31
C ASP A 149 -20.84 -2.92 -9.20
N PHE A 150 -20.53 -3.22 -7.94
CA PHE A 150 -21.52 -3.15 -6.85
C PHE A 150 -21.79 -1.70 -6.41
N GLN A 151 -23.03 -1.24 -6.66
CA GLN A 151 -23.56 0.08 -6.31
C GLN A 151 -23.78 0.35 -4.80
N ASN A 152 -22.92 -0.12 -3.89
CA ASN A 152 -23.08 0.14 -2.47
C ASN A 152 -22.15 1.26 -1.98
N ASN A 153 -22.72 2.47 -2.00
CA ASN A 153 -22.22 3.73 -1.46
C ASN A 153 -22.00 3.68 0.07
N ASN A 154 -20.88 3.12 0.53
CA ASN A 154 -20.41 3.39 1.89
C ASN A 154 -19.02 4.01 1.85
N VAL A 155 -18.96 5.27 1.39
CA VAL A 155 -17.88 6.15 1.84
C VAL A 155 -18.28 6.64 3.23
N CYS A 156 -17.77 5.94 4.26
CA CYS A 156 -17.97 6.33 5.65
C CYS A 156 -17.22 7.66 5.91
N TYR A 157 -17.91 8.78 5.79
CA TYR A 157 -17.47 10.05 6.35
C TYR A 157 -17.89 10.13 7.81
N LYS A 158 -16.93 10.29 8.72
CA LYS A 158 -17.14 10.80 10.07
C LYS A 158 -16.24 12.01 10.26
#